data_AF-A0A0D3HLM0-F1
#
_entry.id   AF-A0A0D3HLM0-F1
#
_cell.length_a   1.000
_cell.length_b   1.000
_cell.length_c   1.000
_cell.angle_alpha   90.00
_cell.angle_beta   90.00
_cell.angle_gamma   90.00
#
_symmetry.space_group_name_H-M   'P 1'
#
loop_
_entity.id
_entity.type
_entity.pdbx_description
1 polymer ?
#
loop_
_entity_poly.entity_id
_entity_poly.type
_entity_poly.pdbx_seq_one_letter_code
_entity_poly.pdbx_strand_id
1 'polypeptide(L)'
;MGKEASAMVARRSTSRRDWRRWWWRLLPLACCLVCWVASSAAAAGVAVASLPGFDGPLPFSLETGYVEVNESTGVRLFYYFVQSEKDPDVDPLLLWLSGGPGCSSLSGLTHEIGPFQFAAKRYYSGGLPKIIYQPETWTKVSNIIFVDSPVGAGFSYAATQEGSKTSDTKTVKQLVIFLIKWLHDHPQFLLNPLYIGGDSYSGYIVPTLALAIDESNDSGDKPILNLMV
;
A
#
# COMPACT_ATOMS: atom_id res chain seq x y z
N MET A 1 49.15 10.60 -84.64
CA MET A 1 50.38 10.39 -83.86
C MET A 1 50.47 11.47 -82.79
N GLY A 2 50.59 11.04 -81.53
CA GLY A 2 51.11 11.79 -80.38
C GLY A 2 50.47 13.13 -80.02
N LYS A 3 49.62 13.14 -78.98
CA LYS A 3 49.52 14.33 -78.12
C LYS A 3 49.80 13.94 -76.67
N GLU A 4 50.69 14.72 -76.11
CA GLU A 4 51.40 14.56 -74.86
C GLU A 4 50.52 14.65 -73.62
N ALA A 5 51.00 13.99 -72.58
CA ALA A 5 50.52 14.10 -71.21
C ALA A 5 50.96 15.43 -70.58
N SER A 6 50.12 16.02 -69.73
CA SER A 6 50.63 16.75 -68.57
C SER A 6 49.64 16.69 -67.42
N ALA A 7 50.20 16.56 -66.22
CA ALA A 7 49.60 16.07 -65.01
C ALA A 7 48.69 17.09 -64.32
N MET A 8 47.58 16.62 -63.73
CA MET A 8 46.78 17.39 -62.79
C MET A 8 46.73 16.66 -61.45
N VAL A 9 47.26 17.34 -60.43
CA VAL A 9 47.44 16.89 -59.05
C VAL A 9 46.10 16.58 -58.38
N ALA A 10 45.97 15.38 -57.83
CA ALA A 10 44.82 14.95 -57.05
C ALA A 10 44.76 15.64 -55.67
N ARG A 11 43.68 16.36 -55.37
CA ARG A 11 43.28 16.72 -54.00
C ARG A 11 42.08 15.88 -53.58
N ARG A 12 42.33 14.84 -52.77
CA ARG A 12 41.30 14.13 -52.00
C ARG A 12 40.85 15.00 -50.82
N SER A 13 39.59 15.43 -50.79
CA SER A 13 38.94 15.92 -49.57
C SER A 13 38.13 14.78 -48.94
N THR A 14 38.66 14.19 -47.88
CA THR A 14 37.91 13.24 -47.04
C THR A 14 37.10 14.03 -46.03
N SER A 15 35.77 14.09 -46.24
CA SER A 15 34.82 14.53 -45.22
C SER A 15 34.84 13.53 -44.05
N ARG A 16 35.45 13.93 -42.92
CA ARG A 16 35.34 13.18 -41.66
C ARG A 16 33.94 13.39 -41.11
N ARG A 17 33.08 12.37 -41.23
CA ARG A 17 31.83 12.28 -40.46
C ARG A 17 32.18 12.37 -38.98
N ASP A 18 31.57 13.32 -38.28
CA ASP A 18 31.89 13.68 -36.90
C ASP A 18 30.99 12.90 -35.94
N TRP A 19 31.42 11.69 -35.56
CA TRP A 19 30.65 10.73 -34.74
C TRP A 19 30.40 11.23 -33.31
N ARG A 20 31.08 12.31 -32.89
CA ARG A 20 31.03 12.87 -31.54
C ARG A 20 29.74 13.67 -31.23
N ARG A 21 28.94 14.03 -32.24
CA ARG A 21 27.70 14.81 -32.04
C ARG A 21 26.50 14.03 -31.49
N TRP A 22 26.55 12.70 -31.50
CA TRP A 22 25.40 11.87 -31.10
C TRP A 22 25.35 11.53 -29.60
N TRP A 23 26.48 11.62 -28.90
CA TRP A 23 26.58 11.20 -27.49
C TRP A 23 25.84 12.16 -26.56
N TRP A 24 25.86 13.47 -26.85
CA TRP A 24 25.20 14.50 -26.06
C TRP A 24 23.67 14.50 -26.15
N ARG A 25 23.08 13.74 -27.10
CA ARG A 25 21.62 13.63 -27.25
C ARG A 25 20.99 12.47 -26.49
N LEU A 26 21.79 11.52 -25.99
CA LEU A 26 21.29 10.35 -25.25
C LEU A 26 21.35 10.52 -23.72
N LEU A 27 22.21 11.42 -23.23
CA LEU A 27 22.31 11.78 -21.81
C LEU A 27 21.00 12.31 -21.19
N PRO A 28 20.23 13.22 -21.81
CA PRO A 28 18.99 13.70 -21.21
C PRO A 28 17.88 12.63 -21.20
N LEU A 29 17.88 11.70 -22.16
CA LEU A 29 16.92 10.57 -22.20
C LEU A 29 17.18 9.55 -21.09
N ALA A 30 18.46 9.24 -20.83
CA ALA A 30 18.85 8.36 -19.72
C ALA A 30 18.53 8.99 -18.35
N CYS A 31 18.73 10.30 -18.19
CA CYS A 31 18.38 11.02 -16.96
C CYS A 31 16.86 11.07 -16.73
N CYS A 32 16.06 11.28 -17.78
CA CYS A 32 14.60 11.22 -17.68
C CYS A 32 14.09 9.80 -17.34
N LEU A 33 14.71 8.74 -17.85
CA LEU A 33 14.39 7.36 -17.48
C LEU A 33 14.73 7.06 -16.00
N VAL A 34 15.87 7.53 -15.51
CA VAL A 34 16.26 7.37 -14.09
C VAL A 34 15.36 8.20 -13.15
N CYS A 35 14.96 9.41 -13.54
CA CYS A 35 14.00 10.22 -12.78
C CYS A 35 12.58 9.64 -12.79
N TRP A 36 12.17 8.93 -13.85
CA TRP A 36 10.85 8.30 -13.92
C TRP A 36 10.77 7.04 -13.03
N VAL A 37 11.86 6.27 -12.94
CA VAL A 37 11.97 5.12 -12.03
C VAL A 37 11.99 5.56 -10.56
N ALA A 38 12.50 6.75 -10.25
CA ALA A 38 12.59 7.27 -8.87
C ALA A 38 11.27 7.82 -8.30
N SER A 39 10.21 8.01 -9.11
CA SER A 39 8.95 8.61 -8.65
C SER A 39 7.84 7.61 -8.32
N SER A 40 8.14 6.32 -8.20
CA SER A 40 7.18 5.28 -7.78
C SER A 40 7.72 4.41 -6.65
N ALA A 41 8.43 4.99 -5.70
CA ALA A 41 8.46 4.39 -4.37
C ALA A 41 7.08 4.62 -3.74
N ALA A 42 6.09 3.83 -4.17
CA ALA A 42 4.93 3.55 -3.34
C ALA A 42 5.51 3.15 -1.97
N ALA A 43 4.98 3.72 -0.89
CA ALA A 43 5.47 3.44 0.45
C ALA A 43 5.11 1.98 0.77
N ALA A 44 5.98 1.05 0.35
CA ALA A 44 5.90 -0.35 0.68
C ALA A 44 5.83 -0.47 2.20
N GLY A 45 4.95 -1.33 2.69
CA GLY A 45 4.80 -1.55 4.11
C GLY A 45 6.12 -1.91 4.78
N VAL A 46 6.24 -1.54 6.05
CA VAL A 46 7.41 -1.82 6.88
C VAL A 46 7.09 -3.03 7.74
N ALA A 47 7.84 -4.12 7.53
CA ALA A 47 7.80 -5.28 8.40
C ALA A 47 8.27 -4.91 9.82
N VAL A 48 7.49 -5.30 10.82
CA VAL A 48 7.73 -5.04 12.24
C VAL A 48 8.35 -6.29 12.86
N ALA A 49 9.67 -6.28 13.06
CA ALA A 49 10.38 -7.43 13.62
C ALA A 49 10.21 -7.58 15.15
N SER A 50 9.91 -6.48 15.84
CA SER A 50 9.80 -6.44 17.31
C SER A 50 8.89 -5.30 17.76
N LEU A 51 8.12 -5.52 18.82
CA LEU A 51 7.29 -4.50 19.46
C LEU A 51 7.83 -4.18 20.85
N PRO A 52 7.94 -2.89 21.24
CA PRO A 52 8.18 -2.52 22.62
C PRO A 52 7.12 -3.15 23.54
N GLY A 53 7.58 -3.91 24.54
CA GLY A 53 6.71 -4.58 25.51
C GLY A 53 6.41 -6.04 25.16
N PHE A 54 6.85 -6.53 23.99
CA PHE A 54 6.83 -7.94 23.65
C PHE A 54 8.20 -8.57 23.91
N ASP A 55 8.24 -9.72 24.59
CA ASP A 55 9.49 -10.41 24.92
C ASP A 55 9.95 -11.25 23.71
N GLY A 56 11.06 -10.87 23.08
CA GLY A 56 11.64 -11.62 21.95
C GLY A 56 11.03 -11.28 20.57
N PRO A 57 11.31 -12.09 19.54
CA PRO A 57 10.76 -11.90 18.20
C PRO A 57 9.25 -12.18 18.18
N LEU A 58 8.52 -11.50 17.29
CA LEU A 58 7.09 -11.75 17.12
C LEU A 58 6.87 -13.14 16.50
N PRO A 59 5.96 -13.96 17.06
CA PRO A 59 5.64 -15.28 16.50
C PRO A 59 4.67 -15.21 15.31
N PHE A 60 4.30 -14.01 14.87
CA PHE A 60 3.40 -13.72 13.75
C PHE A 60 4.02 -12.63 12.87
N SER A 61 3.61 -12.58 11.60
CA SER A 61 3.99 -11.49 10.71
C SER A 61 3.19 -10.23 11.05
N LEU A 62 3.87 -9.09 11.15
CA LEU A 62 3.22 -7.80 11.28
C LEU A 62 3.90 -6.82 10.34
N GLU A 63 3.09 -6.14 9.55
CA GLU A 63 3.50 -5.06 8.68
C GLU A 63 2.66 -3.82 8.98
N THR A 64 3.25 -2.65 8.83
CA THR A 64 2.51 -1.38 8.92
C THR A 64 2.88 -0.46 7.79
N GLY A 65 1.95 0.35 7.32
CA GLY A 65 2.22 1.24 6.20
C GLY A 65 1.15 2.29 6.00
N TYR A 66 1.35 3.11 4.98
CA TYR A 66 0.39 4.13 4.55
C TYR A 66 0.03 3.92 3.08
N VAL A 67 -1.25 4.01 2.77
CA VAL A 67 -1.73 4.08 1.39
C VAL A 67 -2.31 5.46 1.12
N GLU A 68 -1.80 6.13 0.10
CA GLU A 68 -2.28 7.44 -0.32
C GLU A 68 -3.55 7.32 -1.18
N VAL A 69 -4.67 7.73 -0.62
CA VAL A 69 -6.01 7.57 -1.21
C VAL A 69 -6.58 8.87 -1.80
N ASN A 70 -5.90 10.00 -1.59
CA ASN A 70 -6.18 11.26 -2.30
C ASN A 70 -4.91 12.10 -2.42
N GLU A 71 -4.35 12.15 -3.63
CA GLU A 71 -3.11 12.89 -3.91
C GLU A 71 -3.29 14.41 -3.82
N SER A 72 -4.46 14.93 -4.24
CA SER A 72 -4.72 16.38 -4.27
C SER A 72 -4.78 17.01 -2.88
N THR A 73 -5.23 16.25 -1.88
CA THR A 73 -5.36 16.70 -0.48
C THR A 73 -4.41 16.00 0.48
N GLY A 74 -3.58 15.08 -0.04
CA GLY A 74 -2.59 14.30 0.69
C GLY A 74 -3.19 13.38 1.75
N VAL A 75 -4.33 12.75 1.46
CA VAL A 75 -4.98 11.81 2.41
C VAL A 75 -4.25 10.47 2.34
N ARG A 76 -3.78 10.01 3.50
CA ARG A 76 -3.11 8.71 3.67
C ARG A 76 -3.78 7.92 4.78
N LEU A 77 -4.21 6.70 4.46
CA LEU A 77 -4.75 5.76 5.44
C LEU A 77 -3.64 4.86 5.95
N PHE A 78 -3.52 4.77 7.27
CA PHE A 78 -2.61 3.87 7.94
C PHE A 78 -3.22 2.48 8.09
N TYR A 79 -2.40 1.44 7.96
CA TYR A 79 -2.83 0.07 8.17
C TYR A 79 -1.84 -0.73 9.02
N TYR A 80 -2.38 -1.76 9.66
CA TYR A 80 -1.65 -2.88 10.22
C TYR A 80 -2.05 -4.12 9.41
N PHE A 81 -1.08 -4.89 8.95
CA PHE A 81 -1.33 -6.12 8.23
C PHE A 81 -0.69 -7.29 8.97
N VAL A 82 -1.51 -8.30 9.26
CA VAL A 82 -1.07 -9.56 9.85
C VAL A 82 -1.39 -10.68 8.88
N GLN A 83 -0.36 -11.42 8.46
CA GLN A 83 -0.56 -12.60 7.61
C GLN A 83 -1.18 -13.74 8.41
N SER A 84 -1.89 -14.63 7.72
CA SER A 84 -2.37 -15.86 8.32
C SER A 84 -1.20 -16.66 8.88
N GLU A 85 -1.36 -17.19 10.09
CA GLU A 85 -0.37 -18.06 10.73
C GLU A 85 -0.42 -19.50 10.22
N LYS A 86 -1.46 -19.87 9.45
CA LYS A 86 -1.60 -21.21 8.88
C LYS A 86 -1.06 -21.28 7.45
N ASP A 87 -1.73 -20.65 6.49
CA ASP A 87 -1.27 -20.61 5.10
C ASP A 87 -1.69 -19.29 4.42
N PRO A 88 -0.84 -18.25 4.47
CA PRO A 88 -1.20 -16.92 3.97
C PRO A 88 -1.44 -16.87 2.45
N ASP A 89 -0.92 -17.83 1.67
CA ASP A 89 -1.09 -17.84 0.21
C ASP A 89 -2.50 -18.29 -0.22
N VAL A 90 -3.24 -18.98 0.67
CA VAL A 90 -4.58 -19.51 0.36
C VAL A 90 -5.66 -19.04 1.33
N ASP A 91 -5.30 -18.70 2.56
CA ASP A 91 -6.25 -18.25 3.57
C ASP A 91 -6.86 -16.88 3.19
N PRO A 92 -8.12 -16.59 3.54
CA PRO A 92 -8.80 -15.37 3.08
C PRO A 92 -8.08 -14.08 3.47
N LEU A 93 -8.27 -13.04 2.65
CA LEU A 93 -7.91 -11.66 2.98
C LEU A 93 -9.12 -10.97 3.61
N LEU A 94 -8.99 -10.50 4.84
CA LEU A 94 -10.02 -9.79 5.58
C LEU A 94 -9.62 -8.33 5.76
N LEU A 95 -10.42 -7.41 5.24
CA LEU A 95 -10.37 -6.01 5.65
C LEU A 95 -11.18 -5.83 6.95
N TRP A 96 -10.55 -5.35 8.01
CA TRP A 96 -11.21 -5.03 9.28
C TRP A 96 -11.29 -3.52 9.52
N LEU A 97 -12.50 -3.05 9.85
CA LEU A 97 -12.80 -1.65 10.12
C LEU A 97 -13.43 -1.49 11.51
N SER A 98 -12.77 -0.77 12.41
CA SER A 98 -13.40 -0.37 13.68
C SER A 98 -14.30 0.85 13.54
N GLY A 99 -15.38 0.88 14.33
CA GLY A 99 -16.45 1.85 14.17
C GLY A 99 -16.17 3.23 14.79
N GLY A 100 -17.10 3.71 15.63
CA GLY A 100 -17.07 5.05 16.22
C GLY A 100 -18.22 5.94 15.75
N PRO A 101 -18.06 6.72 14.66
CA PRO A 101 -16.99 6.71 13.65
C PRO A 101 -15.66 7.31 14.12
N GLY A 102 -14.55 6.89 13.51
CA GLY A 102 -13.21 7.45 13.73
C GLY A 102 -12.37 6.73 14.79
N CYS A 103 -12.83 5.60 15.32
CA CYS A 103 -12.00 4.75 16.17
C CYS A 103 -10.89 4.10 15.34
N SER A 104 -9.71 3.95 15.95
CA SER A 104 -8.60 3.24 15.31
C SER A 104 -8.86 1.74 15.28
N SER A 105 -8.56 1.08 14.16
CA SER A 105 -8.61 -0.37 14.04
C SER A 105 -7.49 -1.09 14.82
N LEU A 106 -6.63 -0.32 15.49
CA LEU A 106 -5.76 -0.85 16.53
C LEU A 106 -6.55 -1.53 17.66
N SER A 107 -7.79 -1.11 17.95
CA SER A 107 -8.66 -1.82 18.90
C SER A 107 -8.94 -3.24 18.43
N GLY A 108 -9.33 -3.40 17.17
CA GLY A 108 -9.54 -4.71 16.54
C GLY A 108 -8.30 -5.59 16.61
N LEU A 109 -7.13 -5.02 16.33
CA LEU A 109 -5.84 -5.72 16.38
C LEU A 109 -5.46 -6.16 17.79
N THR A 110 -5.74 -5.35 18.82
CA THR A 110 -5.14 -5.55 20.16
C THR A 110 -6.10 -6.03 21.24
N HIS A 111 -7.41 -5.98 20.98
CA HIS A 111 -8.44 -6.32 21.97
C HIS A 111 -9.53 -7.26 21.45
N GLU A 112 -9.58 -7.51 20.13
CA GLU A 112 -10.68 -8.27 19.53
C GLU A 112 -10.14 -9.49 18.79
N ILE A 113 -9.66 -9.33 17.55
CA ILE A 113 -9.43 -10.44 16.62
C ILE A 113 -7.97 -10.56 16.16
N GLY A 114 -7.05 -9.74 16.66
CA GLY A 114 -5.63 -9.80 16.31
C GLY A 114 -4.80 -10.72 17.22
N PRO A 115 -3.50 -10.90 16.91
CA PRO A 115 -2.69 -11.98 17.50
C PRO A 115 -2.01 -11.60 18.81
N PHE A 116 -2.29 -10.42 19.35
CA PHE A 116 -1.70 -9.99 20.61
C PHE A 116 -2.62 -9.03 21.35
N GLN A 117 -2.39 -8.90 22.65
CA GLN A 117 -3.09 -7.96 23.49
C GLN A 117 -2.16 -7.35 24.52
N PHE A 118 -2.57 -6.22 25.09
CA PHE A 118 -1.90 -5.68 26.26
C PHE A 118 -2.22 -6.54 27.49
N ALA A 119 -1.20 -6.90 28.26
CA ALA A 119 -1.38 -7.63 29.50
C ALA A 119 -2.22 -6.77 30.46
N ALA A 120 -3.46 -7.21 30.71
CA ALA A 120 -4.41 -6.47 31.54
C ALA A 120 -3.87 -6.32 32.96
N LYS A 121 -3.63 -5.08 33.38
CA LYS A 121 -3.45 -4.72 34.79
C LYS A 121 -4.67 -3.90 35.22
N ARG A 122 -5.25 -4.24 36.36
CA ARG A 122 -6.42 -3.53 36.94
C ARG A 122 -6.16 -2.02 37.09
N TYR A 123 -4.90 -1.65 37.32
CA TYR A 123 -4.43 -0.27 37.30
C TYR A 123 -3.12 -0.19 36.53
N TYR A 124 -3.00 0.76 35.62
CA TYR A 124 -1.74 1.05 34.93
C TYR A 124 -0.75 1.65 35.93
N SER A 125 0.33 0.93 36.19
CA SER A 125 1.35 1.29 37.17
C SER A 125 2.46 2.19 36.60
N GLY A 126 2.25 2.75 35.40
CA GLY A 126 3.31 3.41 34.63
C GLY A 126 4.26 2.42 33.93
N GLY A 127 5.11 2.96 33.06
CA GLY A 127 6.10 2.19 32.28
C GLY A 127 5.54 1.56 31.00
N LEU A 128 6.40 0.93 30.22
CA LEU A 128 6.00 0.30 28.95
C LEU A 128 4.97 -0.81 29.20
N PRO A 129 3.79 -0.77 28.56
CA PRO A 129 2.81 -1.84 28.72
C PRO A 129 3.37 -3.15 28.15
N LYS A 130 3.17 -4.24 28.90
CA LYS A 130 3.54 -5.57 28.42
C LYS A 130 2.54 -6.03 27.37
N ILE A 131 3.04 -6.59 26.28
CA ILE A 131 2.27 -7.20 25.21
C ILE A 131 2.42 -8.72 25.35
N ILE A 132 1.31 -9.44 25.18
CA ILE A 132 1.27 -10.90 25.20
C ILE A 132 0.65 -11.41 23.91
N TYR A 133 1.21 -12.50 23.39
CA TYR A 133 0.66 -13.21 22.24
C TYR A 133 -0.68 -13.87 22.61
N GLN A 134 -1.64 -13.83 21.68
CA GLN A 134 -2.95 -14.44 21.80
C GLN A 134 -3.08 -15.57 20.77
N PRO A 135 -3.07 -16.85 21.20
CA PRO A 135 -3.16 -17.98 20.26
C PRO A 135 -4.55 -18.19 19.67
N GLU A 136 -5.60 -17.76 20.36
CA GLU A 136 -6.99 -17.89 19.91
C GLU A 136 -7.44 -16.60 19.21
N THR A 137 -7.11 -16.48 17.94
CA THR A 137 -7.24 -15.25 17.15
C THR A 137 -7.68 -15.56 15.72
N TRP A 138 -8.26 -14.58 15.02
CA TRP A 138 -8.72 -14.78 13.63
C TRP A 138 -7.55 -14.87 12.65
N THR A 139 -6.37 -14.36 13.03
CA THR A 139 -5.15 -14.46 12.22
C THR A 139 -4.61 -15.89 12.13
N LYS A 140 -5.20 -16.85 12.85
CA LYS A 140 -4.91 -18.28 12.68
C LYS A 140 -5.35 -18.84 11.32
N VAL A 141 -6.31 -18.19 10.67
CA VAL A 141 -6.93 -18.69 9.43
C VAL A 141 -7.23 -17.59 8.42
N SER A 142 -6.72 -16.38 8.63
CA SER A 142 -6.99 -15.22 7.78
C SER A 142 -5.79 -14.27 7.74
N ASN A 143 -5.51 -13.74 6.56
CA ASN A 143 -4.71 -12.53 6.39
C ASN A 143 -5.61 -11.33 6.75
N ILE A 144 -5.22 -10.49 7.69
CA ILE A 144 -6.09 -9.39 8.16
C ILE A 144 -5.40 -8.05 7.99
N ILE A 145 -6.06 -7.13 7.26
CA ILE A 145 -5.70 -5.72 7.16
C ILE A 145 -6.60 -4.92 8.09
N PHE A 146 -6.04 -4.39 9.17
CA PHE A 146 -6.70 -3.45 10.07
C PHE A 146 -6.43 -2.03 9.57
N VAL A 147 -7.46 -1.33 9.10
CA VAL A 147 -7.29 0.01 8.52
C VAL A 147 -7.84 1.07 9.44
N ASP A 148 -7.02 2.07 9.74
CA ASP A 148 -7.48 3.28 10.42
C ASP A 148 -8.29 4.12 9.42
N SER A 149 -9.61 4.07 9.50
CA SER A 149 -10.52 4.76 8.59
C SER A 149 -11.73 5.30 9.35
N PRO A 150 -12.24 6.50 9.01
CA PRO A 150 -11.80 7.40 7.94
C PRO A 150 -10.52 8.18 8.26
N VAL A 151 -10.11 9.09 7.38
CA VAL A 151 -9.01 10.02 7.66
C VAL A 151 -9.22 10.76 8.99
N GLY A 152 -8.18 10.81 9.83
CA GLY A 152 -8.24 11.29 11.20
C GLY A 152 -8.45 10.19 12.26
N ALA A 153 -8.85 8.97 11.87
CA ALA A 153 -8.83 7.81 12.75
C ALA A 153 -7.37 7.35 12.99
N GLY A 154 -7.03 7.05 14.24
CA GLY A 154 -5.72 6.51 14.61
C GLY A 154 -4.55 7.31 14.02
N PHE A 155 -3.75 6.66 13.16
CA PHE A 155 -2.60 7.28 12.51
C PHE A 155 -2.88 7.82 11.10
N SER A 156 -4.10 7.67 10.58
CA SER A 156 -4.49 8.19 9.26
C SER A 156 -4.63 9.71 9.27
N TYR A 157 -4.10 10.38 8.24
CA TYR A 157 -4.04 11.84 8.19
C TYR A 157 -4.26 12.41 6.79
N ALA A 158 -4.49 13.74 6.73
CA ALA A 158 -4.49 14.53 5.51
C ALA A 158 -3.43 15.64 5.60
N ALA A 159 -2.81 15.99 4.48
CA ALA A 159 -1.89 17.13 4.39
C ALA A 159 -2.61 18.48 4.40
N THR A 160 -3.93 18.50 4.17
CA THR A 160 -4.74 19.72 4.04
C THR A 160 -6.02 19.64 4.86
N GLN A 161 -6.50 20.80 5.32
CA GLN A 161 -7.77 20.89 6.05
C GLN A 161 -8.98 20.38 5.23
N GLU A 162 -8.94 20.57 3.91
CA GLU A 162 -9.98 20.05 3.02
C GLU A 162 -9.96 18.52 2.98
N GLY A 163 -8.77 17.91 2.95
CA GLY A 163 -8.58 16.46 3.01
C GLY A 163 -9.12 15.84 4.31
N SER A 164 -9.07 16.57 5.43
CA SER A 164 -9.59 16.10 6.72
C SER A 164 -11.12 16.05 6.81
N LYS A 165 -11.86 16.57 5.81
CA LYS A 165 -13.33 16.53 5.82
C LYS A 165 -13.84 15.16 5.38
N THR A 166 -14.46 14.44 6.30
CA THR A 166 -15.00 13.09 6.10
C THR A 166 -16.50 13.05 5.85
N SER A 167 -16.96 12.01 5.17
CA SER A 167 -18.36 11.58 5.06
C SER A 167 -18.37 10.10 4.66
N ASP A 168 -19.45 9.36 4.91
CA ASP A 168 -19.52 7.93 4.58
C ASP A 168 -19.20 7.65 3.12
N THR A 169 -19.74 8.45 2.20
CA THR A 169 -19.44 8.35 0.76
C THR A 169 -17.96 8.59 0.45
N LYS A 170 -17.31 9.55 1.11
CA LYS A 170 -15.87 9.80 0.91
C LYS A 170 -15.04 8.63 1.47
N THR A 171 -15.41 8.14 2.65
CA THR A 171 -14.77 7.02 3.33
C THR A 171 -14.80 5.76 2.47
N VAL A 172 -15.97 5.40 1.92
CA VAL A 172 -16.10 4.23 1.05
C VAL A 172 -15.25 4.37 -0.21
N LYS A 173 -15.29 5.52 -0.89
CA LYS A 173 -14.45 5.76 -2.07
C LYS A 173 -12.96 5.63 -1.75
N GLN A 174 -12.53 6.17 -0.62
CA GLN A 174 -11.14 6.08 -0.17
C GLN A 174 -10.75 4.64 0.17
N LEU A 175 -11.66 3.84 0.75
CA LEU A 175 -11.41 2.42 1.06
C LEU A 175 -11.33 1.53 -0.19
N VAL A 176 -12.11 1.82 -1.24
CA VAL A 176 -11.95 1.14 -2.54
C VAL A 176 -10.56 1.46 -3.13
N ILE A 177 -10.17 2.74 -3.17
CA ILE A 177 -8.84 3.16 -3.63
C ILE A 177 -7.73 2.52 -2.78
N PHE A 178 -7.94 2.44 -1.46
CA PHE A 178 -7.03 1.79 -0.53
C PHE A 178 -6.79 0.34 -0.94
N LEU A 179 -7.84 -0.47 -1.10
CA LEU A 179 -7.73 -1.89 -1.44
C LEU A 179 -7.05 -2.10 -2.80
N ILE A 180 -7.43 -1.32 -3.81
CA ILE A 180 -6.83 -1.37 -5.16
C ILE A 180 -5.32 -1.11 -5.09
N LYS A 181 -4.91 -0.02 -4.44
CA LYS A 181 -3.49 0.33 -4.31
C LYS A 181 -2.73 -0.67 -3.43
N TRP A 182 -3.33 -1.11 -2.33
CA TRP A 182 -2.71 -2.08 -1.43
C TRP A 182 -2.46 -3.42 -2.12
N LEU A 183 -3.43 -3.94 -2.89
CA LEU A 183 -3.28 -5.17 -3.66
C LEU A 183 -2.35 -5.03 -4.87
N HIS A 184 -2.20 -3.83 -5.42
CA HIS A 184 -1.15 -3.56 -6.41
C HIS A 184 0.25 -3.76 -5.79
N ASP A 185 0.45 -3.32 -4.55
CA ASP A 185 1.72 -3.45 -3.83
C ASP A 185 1.91 -4.84 -3.18
N HIS A 186 0.82 -5.59 -3.01
CA HIS A 186 0.82 -6.96 -2.47
C HIS A 186 0.13 -7.96 -3.41
N PRO A 187 0.66 -8.15 -4.63
CA PRO A 187 0.01 -8.94 -5.69
C PRO A 187 -0.19 -10.41 -5.32
N GLN A 188 0.56 -10.94 -4.36
CA GLN A 188 0.39 -12.30 -3.86
C GLN A 188 -0.99 -12.55 -3.25
N PHE A 189 -1.68 -11.51 -2.75
CA PHE A 189 -3.00 -11.65 -2.14
C PHE A 189 -4.18 -11.47 -3.11
N LEU A 190 -3.90 -11.26 -4.41
CA LEU A 190 -4.94 -10.99 -5.41
C LEU A 190 -5.95 -12.12 -5.59
N LEU A 191 -5.51 -13.36 -5.40
CA LEU A 191 -6.34 -14.55 -5.57
C LEU A 191 -7.03 -14.97 -4.26
N ASN A 192 -6.59 -14.45 -3.11
CA ASN A 192 -7.20 -14.78 -1.83
C ASN A 192 -8.65 -14.30 -1.83
N PRO A 193 -9.59 -15.11 -1.30
CA PRO A 193 -10.97 -14.67 -1.10
C PRO A 193 -11.00 -13.43 -0.21
N LEU A 194 -11.57 -12.32 -0.70
CA LEU A 194 -11.65 -11.05 0.02
C LEU A 194 -12.96 -10.97 0.80
N TYR A 195 -12.86 -10.77 2.11
CA TYR A 195 -13.98 -10.45 2.99
C TYR A 195 -13.82 -9.06 3.59
N ILE A 196 -14.94 -8.40 3.87
CA ILE A 196 -14.98 -7.11 4.54
C ILE A 196 -15.73 -7.27 5.86
N GLY A 197 -15.10 -6.89 6.97
CA GLY A 197 -15.66 -6.99 8.31
C GLY A 197 -15.40 -5.73 9.14
N GLY A 198 -16.06 -5.65 10.28
CA GLY A 198 -15.89 -4.54 11.21
C GLY A 198 -16.91 -4.57 12.33
N ASP A 199 -16.72 -3.69 13.30
CA ASP A 199 -17.58 -3.54 14.47
C ASP A 199 -18.30 -2.18 14.51
N SER A 200 -19.38 -2.11 15.30
CA SER A 200 -20.05 -0.85 15.62
C SER A 200 -20.52 -0.07 14.37
N TYR A 201 -20.15 1.21 14.23
CA TYR A 201 -20.54 2.07 13.10
C TYR A 201 -20.11 1.51 11.73
N SER A 202 -19.13 0.61 11.70
CA SER A 202 -18.76 -0.11 10.47
C SER A 202 -19.91 -0.93 9.89
N GLY A 203 -20.97 -1.23 10.66
CA GLY A 203 -22.21 -1.79 10.14
C GLY A 203 -22.88 -0.95 9.03
N TYR A 204 -22.61 0.35 8.95
CA TYR A 204 -23.02 1.20 7.82
C TYR A 204 -22.00 1.19 6.67
N ILE A 205 -20.71 1.17 7.00
CA ILE A 205 -19.62 1.28 6.02
C ILE A 205 -19.42 -0.02 5.26
N VAL A 206 -19.40 -1.16 5.93
CA VAL A 206 -19.16 -2.50 5.36
C VAL A 206 -20.11 -2.83 4.19
N PRO A 207 -21.45 -2.76 4.34
CA PRO A 207 -22.35 -3.07 3.22
C PRO A 207 -22.21 -2.08 2.06
N THR A 208 -22.00 -0.79 2.36
CA THR A 208 -21.80 0.24 1.34
C THR A 208 -20.48 0.05 0.60
N LEU A 209 -19.43 -0.41 1.29
CA LEU A 209 -18.13 -0.73 0.70
C LEU A 209 -18.21 -1.99 -0.17
N ALA A 210 -18.91 -3.04 0.27
CA ALA A 210 -19.11 -4.24 -0.54
C ALA A 210 -19.79 -3.90 -1.88
N LEU A 211 -20.83 -3.06 -1.85
CA LEU A 211 -21.48 -2.57 -3.07
C LEU A 211 -20.52 -1.75 -3.95
N ALA A 212 -19.76 -0.82 -3.36
CA ALA A 212 -18.83 0.01 -4.13
C ALA A 212 -17.68 -0.79 -4.76
N ILE A 213 -17.27 -1.90 -4.13
CA ILE A 213 -16.29 -2.85 -4.70
C ILE A 213 -16.89 -3.56 -5.91
N ASP A 214 -18.12 -4.05 -5.81
CA ASP A 214 -18.84 -4.69 -6.92
C ASP A 214 -18.96 -3.74 -8.12
N GLU A 215 -19.39 -2.50 -7.89
CA GLU A 215 -19.49 -1.45 -8.92
C GLU A 215 -18.12 -1.12 -9.56
N SER A 216 -17.04 -1.11 -8.77
CA SER A 216 -15.67 -0.87 -9.25
C SER A 216 -15.18 -2.03 -10.13
N ASN A 217 -15.47 -3.27 -9.73
CA ASN A 217 -15.17 -4.46 -10.53
C ASN A 217 -15.92 -4.44 -11.87
N ASP A 218 -17.21 -4.11 -11.87
CA ASP A 218 -18.04 -3.97 -13.07
C ASP A 218 -17.56 -2.85 -14.01
N SER A 219 -17.05 -1.77 -13.43
CA SER A 219 -16.44 -0.66 -14.17
C SER A 219 -15.09 -1.02 -14.81
N GLY A 220 -14.52 -2.17 -14.45
CA GLY A 220 -13.27 -2.68 -15.00
C GLY A 220 -12.01 -2.12 -14.34
N ASP A 221 -12.13 -1.51 -13.15
CA ASP A 221 -10.99 -1.07 -12.37
C ASP A 221 -10.07 -2.25 -12.05
N LYS A 222 -8.76 -2.00 -11.98
CA LYS A 222 -7.75 -3.04 -11.73
C LYS A 222 -6.89 -2.72 -10.52
N PRO A 223 -6.51 -3.73 -9.71
CA PRO A 223 -6.90 -5.14 -9.84
C PRO A 223 -8.39 -5.39 -9.53
N ILE A 224 -8.93 -6.49 -10.07
CA ILE A 224 -10.27 -6.96 -9.68
C ILE A 224 -10.17 -7.47 -8.25
N LEU A 225 -11.07 -7.00 -7.40
CA LEU A 225 -11.14 -7.41 -5.99
C LEU A 225 -11.97 -8.69 -5.90
N ASN A 226 -11.38 -9.79 -5.42
CA ASN A 226 -12.02 -11.10 -5.30
C ASN A 226 -13.02 -11.16 -4.12
N LEU A 227 -14.00 -10.26 -4.12
CA LEU A 227 -14.96 -10.08 -3.05
C LEU A 227 -15.87 -11.31 -2.92
N MET A 228 -15.97 -11.82 -1.69
CA MET A 228 -16.92 -12.87 -1.31
C MET A 228 -18.05 -12.24 -0.52
N VAL A 229 -19.29 -12.44 -0.99
CA VAL A 229 -20.55 -11.96 -0.37
C VAL A 229 -21.44 -13.13 0.03
#